data_AF-A0A1C5U8M8-F1
#
_entry.id   AF-A0A1C5U8M8-F1
#
_cell.length_a   1.000
_cell.length_b   1.000
_cell.length_c   1.000
_cell.angle_alpha   90.00
_cell.angle_beta   90.00
_cell.angle_gamma   90.00
#
_symmetry.space_group_name_H-M   'P 1'
#
loop_
_entity.id
_entity.type
_entity.pdbx_description
1 polymer ?
#
loop_
_entity_poly.entity_id
_entity_poly.type
_entity_poly.pdbx_seq_one_letter_code
_entity_poly.pdbx_strand_id
1 'polypeptide(L)'
;MEKMTTAQDVIDFFESSFADKQVIPFDLELIWLRKAISRYSLELDPLLFDNTLEQFDCVLDDVVISTLAAFMKELYQERQVSKVNKRVSIVGKDLSIDGSNGTKTSEKSHLDYVAENCRDLIENQKPTAFI
;
A
#
# COMPACT_ATOMS: atom_id res chain seq x y z
N MET A 1 14.74 24.35 11.64
CA MET A 1 14.76 22.96 11.13
C MET A 1 14.23 23.03 9.73
N GLU A 2 14.97 22.53 8.74
CA GLU A 2 14.40 22.33 7.41
C GLU A 2 13.23 21.35 7.54
N LYS A 3 12.11 21.65 6.89
CA LYS A 3 10.93 20.78 6.90
C LYS A 3 11.32 19.53 6.11
N MET A 4 11.23 18.36 6.72
CA MET A 4 11.40 17.07 6.05
C MET A 4 10.06 16.36 5.92
N THR A 5 9.90 15.51 4.92
CA THR A 5 8.72 14.65 4.82
C THR A 5 8.78 13.62 5.94
N THR A 6 7.66 13.44 6.65
CA THR A 6 7.50 12.50 7.75
C THR A 6 6.76 11.24 7.30
N ALA A 7 6.79 10.20 8.13
CA ALA A 7 5.93 9.03 7.94
C ALA A 7 4.45 9.42 7.86
N GLN A 8 4.02 10.36 8.72
CA GLN A 8 2.64 10.80 8.76
C GLN A 8 2.19 11.44 7.45
N ASP A 9 3.05 12.23 6.79
CA ASP A 9 2.72 12.84 5.50
C ASP A 9 2.38 11.78 4.43
N VAL A 10 3.07 10.63 4.46
CA VAL A 10 2.79 9.51 3.54
C VAL A 10 1.56 8.70 3.98
N ILE A 11 1.41 8.47 5.30
CA ILE A 11 0.27 7.75 5.86
C ILE A 11 -1.04 8.49 5.60
N ASP A 12 -1.05 9.82 5.68
CA ASP A 12 -2.22 10.65 5.37
C ASP A 12 -2.68 10.44 3.91
N PHE A 13 -1.75 10.38 2.95
CA PHE A 13 -2.07 10.05 1.56
C PHE A 13 -2.62 8.63 1.44
N PHE A 14 -2.02 7.66 2.13
CA PHE A 14 -2.47 6.27 2.16
C PHE A 14 -3.90 6.15 2.70
N GLU A 15 -4.17 6.67 3.91
CA GLU A 15 -5.48 6.60 4.55
C GLU A 15 -6.56 7.37 3.79
N SER A 16 -6.20 8.46 3.10
CA SER A 16 -7.15 9.20 2.25
C SER A 16 -7.70 8.38 1.07
N SER A 17 -7.03 7.29 0.70
CA SER A 17 -7.32 6.54 -0.52
C SER A 17 -8.40 5.46 -0.38
N PHE A 18 -8.93 5.25 0.84
CA PHE A 18 -10.00 4.31 1.13
C PHE A 18 -10.80 4.73 2.37
N ALA A 19 -11.99 4.15 2.54
CA ALA A 19 -12.77 4.30 3.76
C ALA A 19 -12.79 2.95 4.49
N ASP A 20 -12.07 2.83 5.61
CA ASP A 20 -12.17 1.69 6.54
C ASP A 20 -12.88 2.13 7.83
N LYS A 21 -13.66 1.22 8.40
CA LYS A 21 -14.31 1.41 9.71
C LYS A 21 -13.35 1.14 10.87
N GLN A 22 -12.26 0.41 10.61
CA GLN A 22 -11.25 0.08 11.59
C GLN A 22 -10.05 1.00 11.43
N VAL A 23 -9.64 1.64 12.52
CA VAL A 23 -8.36 2.35 12.58
C VAL A 23 -7.24 1.33 12.45
N ILE A 24 -6.31 1.59 11.54
CA ILE A 24 -5.14 0.75 11.35
C ILE A 24 -4.11 1.16 12.40
N PRO A 25 -3.48 0.20 13.13
CA PRO A 25 -2.45 0.56 14.09
C PRO A 25 -1.24 1.21 13.38
N PHE A 26 -0.81 2.37 13.86
CA PHE A 26 0.31 3.13 13.29
C PHE A 26 1.58 2.29 13.09
N ASP A 27 1.95 1.45 14.07
CA ASP A 27 3.11 0.54 13.95
C ASP A 27 3.03 -0.39 12.73
N LEU A 28 1.82 -0.81 12.36
CA LEU A 28 1.62 -1.65 11.18
C LEU A 28 1.78 -0.83 9.88
N GLU A 29 1.29 0.41 9.88
CA GLU A 29 1.44 1.33 8.76
C GLU A 29 2.90 1.68 8.54
N LEU A 30 3.68 1.90 9.60
CA LEU A 30 5.14 2.05 9.52
C LEU A 30 5.81 0.83 8.88
N ILE A 31 5.38 -0.39 9.20
CA ILE A 31 5.91 -1.59 8.55
C ILE A 31 5.57 -1.62 7.06
N TRP A 32 4.37 -1.20 6.67
CA TRP A 32 3.98 -1.10 5.26
C TRP A 32 4.75 0.00 4.54
N LEU A 33 4.93 1.16 5.17
CA LEU A 33 5.74 2.26 4.64
C LEU A 33 7.19 1.81 4.41
N ARG A 34 7.81 1.11 5.38
CA ARG A 34 9.17 0.56 5.20
C ARG A 34 9.27 -0.40 4.02
N LYS A 35 8.25 -1.23 3.79
CA LYS A 35 8.18 -2.11 2.61
C LYS A 35 8.01 -1.31 1.32
N ALA A 36 7.15 -0.29 1.33
CA ALA A 36 6.92 0.59 0.19
C ALA A 36 8.20 1.35 -0.19
N ILE A 37 8.91 1.91 0.79
CA ILE A 37 10.22 2.57 0.61
C ILE A 37 11.24 1.60 0.00
N SER A 38 11.32 0.38 0.53
CA SER A 38 12.23 -0.66 0.00
C SER A 38 11.93 -1.00 -1.45
N ARG A 39 10.64 -1.12 -1.82
CA ARG A 39 10.21 -1.39 -3.20
C ARG A 39 10.49 -0.20 -4.11
N TYR A 40 10.16 1.01 -3.68
CA TYR A 40 10.44 2.23 -4.43
C TYR A 40 11.94 2.35 -4.74
N SER A 41 12.78 2.17 -3.72
CA SER A 41 14.24 2.25 -3.85
C SER A 41 14.84 1.16 -4.75
N LEU A 42 14.15 0.03 -4.91
CA LEU A 42 14.58 -1.04 -5.80
C LEU A 42 14.24 -0.76 -7.27
N GLU A 43 13.09 -0.13 -7.51
CA GLU A 43 12.51 0.02 -8.86
C GLU A 43 12.78 1.39 -9.50
N LEU A 44 12.96 2.43 -8.68
CA LEU A 44 13.03 3.83 -9.11
C LEU A 44 14.30 4.50 -8.58
N ASP A 45 14.22 5.18 -7.43
CA ASP A 45 15.32 5.98 -6.87
C ASP A 45 15.50 5.68 -5.38
N PRO A 46 16.73 5.73 -4.85
CA PRO A 46 16.99 5.45 -3.44
C PRO A 46 16.32 6.50 -2.54
N LEU A 47 15.59 6.03 -1.53
CA LEU A 47 15.02 6.87 -0.48
C LEU A 47 15.66 6.54 0.87
N LEU A 48 16.14 7.57 1.56
CA LEU A 48 16.70 7.43 2.91
C LEU A 48 15.64 7.81 3.94
N PHE A 49 15.35 6.87 4.84
CA PHE A 49 14.35 7.03 5.89
C PHE A 49 14.92 6.65 7.25
N ASP A 50 14.86 7.58 8.19
CA ASP A 50 15.26 7.37 9.57
C ASP A 50 14.11 6.73 10.35
N ASN A 51 14.27 5.47 10.75
CA ASN A 51 13.24 4.73 11.50
C ASN A 51 13.08 5.22 12.95
N THR A 52 14.03 5.99 13.49
CA THR A 52 13.98 6.54 14.85
C THR A 52 13.25 7.87 14.86
N LEU A 53 13.52 8.71 13.87
CA LEU A 53 12.89 10.02 13.70
C LEU A 53 11.60 9.96 12.86
N GLU A 54 11.34 8.82 12.21
CA GLU A 54 10.19 8.57 11.34
C GLU A 54 10.05 9.61 10.21
N GLN A 55 11.19 9.97 9.61
CA GLN A 55 11.25 10.99 8.57
C GLN A 55 12.27 10.64 7.49
N PHE A 56 12.06 11.24 6.32
CA PHE A 56 13.02 11.21 5.22
C PHE A 56 14.16 12.21 5.46
N ASP A 57 15.26 12.03 4.75
CA ASP A 57 16.39 12.97 4.75
C ASP A 57 16.15 14.23 3.91
N CYS A 58 15.05 14.25 3.15
CA CYS A 58 14.67 15.33 2.26
C CYS A 58 13.14 15.55 2.23
N VAL A 59 12.73 16.62 1.54
CA VAL A 59 11.33 16.82 1.15
C VAL A 59 11.06 16.00 -0.11
N LEU A 60 10.12 15.07 -0.01
CA LEU A 60 9.62 14.31 -1.15
C LEU A 60 8.55 15.10 -1.89
N ASP A 61 8.50 14.94 -3.21
CA ASP A 61 7.39 15.44 -4.00
C ASP A 61 6.12 14.58 -3.85
N ASP A 62 4.97 15.15 -4.21
CA ASP A 62 3.68 14.49 -4.08
C ASP A 62 3.56 13.21 -4.94
N VAL A 63 4.35 13.08 -6.01
CA VAL A 63 4.35 11.89 -6.88
C VAL A 63 5.02 10.72 -6.16
N VAL A 64 6.16 10.96 -5.51
CA VAL A 64 6.83 9.98 -4.66
C VAL A 64 5.91 9.57 -3.51
N ILE A 65 5.31 10.55 -2.81
CA ILE A 65 4.39 10.29 -1.69
C ILE A 65 3.19 9.45 -2.16
N SER A 66 2.58 9.81 -3.28
CA SER A 66 1.45 9.08 -3.87
C SER A 66 1.84 7.65 -4.27
N THR A 67 3.06 7.44 -4.77
CA THR A 67 3.57 6.13 -5.14
C THR A 67 3.78 5.23 -3.92
N LEU A 68 4.38 5.77 -2.85
CA LEU A 68 4.54 5.06 -1.59
C LEU A 68 3.17 4.68 -0.99
N ALA A 69 2.22 5.62 -0.98
CA ALA A 69 0.86 5.38 -0.52
C ALA A 69 0.14 4.29 -1.34
N ALA A 70 0.33 4.26 -2.67
CA ALA A 70 -0.22 3.21 -3.53
C ALA A 70 0.36 1.82 -3.20
N PHE A 71 1.67 1.72 -2.98
CA PHE A 71 2.30 0.47 -2.54
C PHE A 71 1.80 0.02 -1.17
N MET A 72 1.59 0.94 -0.23
CA MET A 72 0.96 0.63 1.06
C MET A 72 -0.48 0.11 0.87
N LYS A 73 -1.24 0.72 -0.05
CA LYS A 73 -2.60 0.27 -0.40
C LYS A 73 -2.62 -1.16 -0.95
N GLU A 74 -1.66 -1.52 -1.78
CA GLU A 74 -1.53 -2.90 -2.27
C GLU A 74 -1.35 -3.90 -1.11
N LEU A 75 -0.43 -3.61 -0.19
CA LEU A 75 -0.20 -4.43 1.02
C LEU A 75 -1.44 -4.52 1.93
N TYR A 76 -2.18 -3.43 2.06
CA TYR A 76 -3.44 -3.40 2.77
C TYR A 76 -4.48 -4.32 2.09
N GLN A 77 -4.61 -4.28 0.75
CA GLN A 77 -5.55 -5.13 0.04
C GLN A 77 -5.18 -6.61 0.07
N GLU A 78 -3.89 -6.96 0.02
CA GLU A 78 -3.44 -8.33 0.25
C GLU A 78 -3.92 -8.86 1.61
N ARG A 79 -3.84 -8.01 2.65
CA ARG A 79 -4.34 -8.35 3.97
C ARG A 79 -5.86 -8.52 3.98
N GLN A 80 -6.63 -7.70 3.26
CA GLN A 80 -8.09 -7.85 3.18
C GLN A 80 -8.50 -9.15 2.46
N VAL A 81 -7.84 -9.48 1.34
CA VAL A 81 -8.02 -10.77 0.65
C VAL A 81 -7.72 -11.94 1.60
N SER A 82 -6.64 -11.86 2.38
CA SER A 82 -6.29 -12.88 3.38
C SER A 82 -7.38 -13.03 4.46
N LYS A 83 -7.92 -11.92 4.97
CA LYS A 83 -9.02 -11.93 5.95
C LYS A 83 -10.29 -12.59 5.39
N VAL A 84 -10.68 -12.24 4.15
CA VAL A 84 -11.84 -12.83 3.48
C VAL A 84 -11.64 -14.33 3.26
N ASN A 85 -10.47 -14.75 2.78
CA ASN A 85 -10.15 -16.16 2.59
C ASN A 85 -10.25 -16.97 3.89
N LYS A 86 -9.71 -16.43 4.99
CA LYS A 86 -9.83 -17.06 6.32
C LYS A 86 -11.29 -17.15 6.79
N ARG A 87 -12.07 -16.07 6.64
CA ARG A 87 -13.48 -16.05 7.04
C ARG A 87 -14.29 -17.09 6.29
N VAL A 88 -14.14 -17.16 4.96
CA VAL A 88 -14.89 -18.13 4.14
C VAL A 88 -14.45 -19.56 4.45
N SER A 89 -13.16 -19.80 4.75
CA SER A 89 -12.70 -21.13 5.14
C SER A 89 -13.31 -21.61 6.46
N ILE A 90 -13.60 -20.71 7.41
CA ILE A 90 -14.28 -21.03 8.67
C ILE A 90 -15.77 -21.28 8.40
N VAL A 91 -16.44 -20.35 7.71
CA VAL A 91 -17.89 -20.46 7.44
C VAL A 91 -18.21 -21.66 6.57
N GLY A 92 -17.44 -21.94 5.51
CA GLY A 92 -17.68 -23.08 4.62
C GLY A 92 -17.44 -24.45 5.29
N LYS A 93 -16.67 -24.49 6.39
CA LYS A 93 -16.50 -25.70 7.20
C LYS A 93 -17.73 -25.99 8.07
N ASP A 94 -18.45 -24.94 8.49
CA ASP A 94 -19.59 -25.04 9.40
C ASP A 94 -20.96 -24.89 8.72
N LEU A 95 -21.04 -24.26 7.54
CA LEU A 95 -22.25 -24.01 6.76
C LEU A 95 -21.94 -24.05 5.26
N SER A 96 -22.56 -24.99 4.53
CA SER A 96 -22.50 -25.04 3.06
C SER A 96 -23.32 -23.89 2.45
N ILE A 97 -22.76 -22.68 2.40
CA ILE A 97 -23.39 -21.50 1.79
C ILE A 97 -22.57 -21.04 0.58
N ASP A 98 -23.21 -21.16 -0.59
CA ASP A 98 -22.70 -20.83 -1.93
C ASP A 98 -22.49 -19.31 -2.16
N GLY A 99 -22.96 -18.46 -1.22
CA GLY A 99 -22.89 -16.99 -1.33
C GLY A 99 -21.51 -16.37 -1.05
N SER A 100 -20.53 -17.16 -0.64
CA SER A 100 -19.20 -16.67 -0.21
C SER A 100 -18.18 -16.49 -1.34
N ASN A 101 -18.48 -16.99 -2.54
CA ASN A 101 -17.58 -16.89 -3.70
C ASN A 101 -17.53 -15.47 -4.30
N GLY A 102 -18.65 -14.73 -4.30
CA GLY A 102 -18.71 -13.37 -4.86
C GLY A 102 -17.77 -12.38 -4.14
N THR A 103 -17.69 -12.46 -2.81
CA THR A 103 -16.81 -11.57 -2.01
C THR A 103 -15.33 -11.85 -2.28
N LYS A 104 -14.92 -13.13 -2.39
CA LYS A 104 -13.52 -13.48 -2.72
C LYS A 104 -13.11 -12.91 -4.06
N THR A 105 -13.96 -13.06 -5.07
CA THR A 105 -13.71 -12.57 -6.42
C THR A 105 -13.58 -11.05 -6.42
N SER A 106 -14.49 -10.34 -5.75
CA SER A 106 -14.47 -8.87 -5.68
C SER A 106 -13.19 -8.32 -5.03
N GLU A 107 -12.78 -8.86 -3.87
CA GLU A 107 -11.56 -8.39 -3.21
C GLU A 107 -10.31 -8.70 -4.03
N LYS A 108 -10.28 -9.86 -4.69
CA LYS A 108 -9.17 -10.21 -5.58
C LYS A 108 -9.09 -9.25 -6.77
N SER A 109 -10.21 -8.96 -7.42
CA SER A 109 -10.25 -8.00 -8.53
C SER A 109 -9.82 -6.59 -8.10
N HIS A 110 -10.14 -6.19 -6.86
CA HIS A 110 -9.67 -4.91 -6.33
C HIS A 110 -8.15 -4.91 -6.08
N LEU A 111 -7.60 -6.00 -5.54
CA LEU A 111 -6.15 -6.16 -5.41
C LEU A 111 -5.46 -6.09 -6.78
N ASP A 112 -6.00 -6.80 -7.78
CA ASP A 112 -5.44 -6.81 -9.14
C ASP A 112 -5.42 -5.39 -9.75
N TYR A 113 -6.50 -4.61 -9.55
CA TYR A 113 -6.58 -3.21 -9.97
C TYR A 113 -5.54 -2.32 -9.26
N VAL A 114 -5.38 -2.46 -7.94
CA VAL A 114 -4.38 -1.67 -7.19
C VAL A 114 -2.97 -2.03 -7.64
N ALA A 115 -2.68 -3.31 -7.86
CA ALA A 115 -1.37 -3.77 -8.35
C ALA A 115 -1.07 -3.29 -9.79
N GLU A 116 -2.09 -3.16 -10.63
CA GLU A 116 -1.95 -2.52 -11.96
C GLU A 116 -1.61 -1.04 -11.84
N ASN A 117 -2.34 -0.27 -11.03
CA ASN A 117 -2.04 1.13 -10.77
C ASN A 117 -0.61 1.34 -10.22
N CYS A 118 -0.15 0.47 -9.32
CA CYS A 118 1.23 0.50 -8.81
C CYS A 118 2.26 0.29 -9.93
N ARG A 119 2.00 -0.59 -10.89
CA ARG A 119 2.90 -0.83 -12.03
C ARG A 119 2.94 0.37 -12.96
N ASP A 120 1.79 0.97 -13.26
CA ASP A 120 1.71 2.15 -14.11
C ASP A 120 2.47 3.34 -13.51
N LEU A 121 2.35 3.55 -12.19
CA LEU A 121 3.11 4.58 -11.48
C LEU A 121 4.63 4.38 -11.61
N ILE A 122 5.10 3.14 -11.49
CA ILE A 122 6.52 2.82 -11.69
C ILE A 122 6.94 3.11 -13.14
N GLU A 123 6.19 2.60 -14.13
CA GLU A 123 6.55 2.76 -15.54
C GLU A 123 6.56 4.23 -15.98
N ASN A 124 5.64 5.05 -15.46
CA ASN A 124 5.57 6.48 -15.77
C ASN A 124 6.72 7.30 -15.16
N GLN A 125 7.40 6.78 -14.13
CA GLN A 125 8.53 7.44 -13.47
C GLN A 125 9.88 6.98 -13.99
N LYS A 126 9.93 5.87 -14.74
CA LYS A 126 11.17 5.42 -15.38
C LYS A 126 11.60 6.41 -16.48
N PRO A 127 12.90 6.70 -16.60
CA PRO A 127 13.38 7.54 -17.69
C PRO A 127 13.04 6.91 -19.04
N THR A 128 12.35 7.66 -19.90
CA THR A 128 12.01 7.19 -21.24
C THR A 128 13.28 6.92 -22.04
N ALA A 129 13.44 5.70 -22.55
CA ALA A 129 14.63 5.25 -23.29
C ALA A 129 14.84 5.92 -24.67
N PHE A 130 14.16 7.03 -24.96
CA PHE A 130 14.34 7.79 -26.19
C PHE A 130 15.49 8.80 -26.02
N ILE A 131 16.70 8.33 -26.32
CA ILE A 131 17.83 9.16 -26.82
C ILE A 131 18.15 8.65 -28.22
#